data_AF-A0A5W3ERK4-F1
#
_entry.id   AF-A0A5W3ERK4-F1
#
_cell.length_a   1.000
_cell.length_b   1.000
_cell.length_c   1.000
_cell.angle_alpha   90.00
_cell.angle_beta   90.00
_cell.angle_gamma   90.00
#
_symmetry.space_group_name_H-M   'P 1'
#
loop_
_entity.id
_entity.type
_entity.pdbx_description
1 polymer ?
#
loop_
_entity_poly.entity_id
_entity_poly.type
_entity_poly.pdbx_seq_one_letter_code
_entity_poly.pdbx_strand_id
1 'polypeptide(L)'
;MSMEMTGNATHPKWRLGEIGEVLRSRMAERIDSVNQLNLYMQRNEADLIYGSRLILQIDAILDEVRRAGLSKDVAVAVESSRPGTIPEAVRKILTSNYTRTHQKETIVALESWANAGKVGLVVLIMTAIIKIIGWIISNGNGFAGNGEFDGEGYAEKVGEKAESFSQTENTIIGQLKISAVKDAYIEASKGLKGRDLENLNLAIAMADEVFTNMNAEEYLNDLSSALGRSPFTELFKGYTKKRQSSQQVIHDLLDTLLQHNVTYGIYPIEVGKKAWQALPKSAREAGVRIPNLLNFQQMSNVASELIGYFGSLQSAFKAMIDPSVAEGFKNQQGSTTTHNGKQVNKAAHDTALIFGQALAQLNTTMNFIISDVSRKGFEYATAPLVVIPENKVRGLVGHDDGVDFVPGKVLVNAQASAFLGRECLEQMRQAGTLSVGDERELLAVVVTLGKQGFTNDTAATNLNRYSALDKAVNNTIKVLEQFQKATKDNAEYVNLISEVIMNELNQPSGLRTDGRELSMVLFSPDGDEDLFVGLRRNLSLVRRCCGAAATLQTILNLAKRNPLVKGNNRKNMLDGE
;
A
#
# COMPACT_ATOMS: atom_id res chain seq x y z
N MET A 1 30.07 -42.82 -12.88
CA MET A 1 29.27 -42.02 -11.92
C MET A 1 29.62 -40.56 -12.14
N SER A 2 28.77 -39.86 -12.88
CA SER A 2 28.85 -38.42 -13.10
C SER A 2 28.43 -37.69 -11.83
N MET A 3 29.37 -37.02 -11.18
CA MET A 3 29.04 -36.02 -10.16
C MET A 3 28.67 -34.72 -10.87
N GLU A 4 27.37 -34.43 -10.91
CA GLU A 4 26.86 -33.11 -11.24
C GLU A 4 27.36 -32.11 -10.19
N MET A 5 28.26 -31.23 -10.62
CA MET A 5 28.66 -30.06 -9.84
C MET A 5 27.53 -29.03 -9.89
N THR A 6 26.59 -29.11 -8.96
CA THR A 6 25.60 -28.06 -8.68
C THR A 6 26.28 -26.89 -7.98
N GLY A 7 27.17 -26.19 -8.67
CA GLY A 7 27.51 -24.82 -8.31
C GLY A 7 26.34 -23.94 -8.72
N ASN A 8 25.56 -23.45 -7.74
CA ASN A 8 24.58 -22.39 -7.96
C ASN A 8 25.30 -21.10 -8.36
N ALA A 9 25.83 -21.04 -9.58
CA ALA A 9 26.11 -19.79 -10.26
C ALA A 9 24.75 -19.28 -10.75
N THR A 10 24.02 -18.62 -9.84
CA THR A 10 22.76 -17.98 -10.17
C THR A 10 23.03 -16.85 -11.15
N HIS A 11 22.85 -17.11 -12.43
CA HIS A 11 22.87 -16.08 -13.45
C HIS A 11 21.81 -15.02 -13.13
N PRO A 12 22.10 -13.74 -13.35
CA PRO A 12 21.09 -12.70 -13.20
C PRO A 12 19.94 -12.98 -14.17
N LYS A 13 18.73 -12.82 -13.67
CA LYS A 13 17.50 -13.16 -14.41
C LYS A 13 17.30 -12.28 -15.65
N TRP A 14 17.98 -11.12 -15.72
CA TRP A 14 17.81 -10.11 -16.78
C TRP A 14 19.11 -9.34 -17.09
N ARG A 15 19.39 -9.10 -18.39
CA ARG A 15 20.50 -8.26 -18.90
C ARG A 15 20.02 -6.90 -19.43
N LEU A 16 20.94 -5.95 -19.64
CA LEU A 16 20.65 -4.60 -20.18
C LEU A 16 19.81 -4.60 -21.48
N GLY A 17 20.10 -5.52 -22.40
CA GLY A 17 19.34 -5.67 -23.66
C GLY A 17 17.96 -6.29 -23.50
N GLU A 18 17.70 -6.95 -22.37
CA GLU A 18 16.48 -7.71 -22.09
C GLU A 18 15.45 -6.86 -21.34
N ILE A 19 15.80 -5.65 -20.87
CA ILE A 19 14.88 -4.77 -20.11
C ILE A 19 13.57 -4.53 -20.87
N GLY A 20 13.62 -4.33 -22.19
CA GLY A 20 12.41 -4.18 -23.00
C GLY A 20 11.55 -5.45 -23.07
N GLU A 21 12.16 -6.64 -23.02
CA GLU A 21 11.44 -7.92 -22.95
C GLU A 21 10.84 -8.16 -21.57
N VAL A 22 11.58 -7.83 -20.51
CA VAL A 22 11.13 -7.90 -19.12
C VAL A 22 9.95 -6.98 -18.90
N LEU A 23 10.05 -5.72 -19.37
CA LEU A 23 8.98 -4.76 -19.32
C LEU A 23 7.74 -5.30 -20.05
N ARG A 24 7.88 -5.80 -21.29
CA ARG A 24 6.78 -6.40 -22.04
C ARG A 24 6.14 -7.59 -21.30
N SER A 25 6.95 -8.47 -20.72
CA SER A 25 6.49 -9.61 -19.93
C SER A 25 5.68 -9.17 -18.70
N ARG A 26 6.19 -8.19 -17.95
CA ARG A 26 5.49 -7.66 -16.76
C ARG A 26 4.25 -6.83 -17.13
N MET A 27 4.30 -6.08 -18.22
CA MET A 27 3.15 -5.33 -18.72
C MET A 27 2.04 -6.26 -19.24
N ALA A 28 2.37 -7.43 -19.77
CA ALA A 28 1.38 -8.42 -20.19
C ALA A 28 0.63 -9.09 -19.01
N GLU A 29 1.21 -9.10 -17.80
CA GLU A 29 0.59 -9.69 -16.61
C GLU A 29 -0.64 -8.88 -16.16
N ARG A 30 -1.85 -9.40 -16.40
CA ARG A 30 -3.09 -8.70 -16.05
C ARG A 30 -3.45 -8.91 -14.57
N ILE A 31 -3.94 -7.86 -13.92
CA ILE A 31 -4.43 -7.90 -12.53
C ILE A 31 -5.94 -7.64 -12.55
N ASP A 32 -6.72 -8.67 -12.23
CA ASP A 32 -8.18 -8.64 -12.26
C ASP A 32 -8.81 -8.78 -10.87
N SER A 33 -8.02 -9.08 -9.83
CA SER A 33 -8.50 -9.19 -8.45
C SER A 33 -7.53 -8.59 -7.42
N VAL A 34 -8.06 -8.26 -6.24
CA VAL A 34 -7.27 -7.75 -5.10
C VAL A 34 -6.18 -8.76 -4.67
N ASN A 35 -6.50 -10.06 -4.66
CA ASN A 35 -5.53 -11.11 -4.31
C ASN A 35 -4.37 -11.16 -5.33
N GLN A 36 -4.67 -11.01 -6.62
CA GLN A 36 -3.63 -10.94 -7.65
C GLN A 36 -2.76 -9.70 -7.49
N LEU A 37 -3.33 -8.55 -7.11
CA LEU A 37 -2.56 -7.33 -6.85
C LEU A 37 -1.56 -7.55 -5.70
N ASN A 38 -2.02 -8.13 -4.59
CA ASN A 38 -1.17 -8.40 -3.43
C ASN A 38 -0.06 -9.40 -3.74
N LEU A 39 -0.38 -10.49 -4.43
CA LEU A 39 0.62 -11.49 -4.86
C LEU A 39 1.64 -10.89 -5.82
N TYR A 40 1.19 -10.06 -6.77
CA TYR A 40 2.07 -9.35 -7.68
C TYR A 40 3.04 -8.43 -6.92
N MET A 41 2.53 -7.67 -5.94
CA MET A 41 3.35 -6.81 -5.09
C MET A 41 4.42 -7.59 -4.30
N GLN A 42 4.05 -8.70 -3.67
CA GLN A 42 4.98 -9.55 -2.92
C GLN A 42 6.04 -10.17 -3.83
N ARG A 43 5.63 -10.71 -4.99
CA ARG A 43 6.56 -11.29 -5.98
C ARG A 43 7.53 -10.24 -6.51
N ASN A 44 7.04 -9.04 -6.81
CA ASN A 44 7.87 -7.95 -7.28
C ASN A 44 8.90 -7.52 -6.21
N GLU A 45 8.51 -7.46 -4.93
CA GLU A 45 9.46 -7.22 -3.84
C GLU A 45 10.54 -8.28 -3.75
N ALA A 46 10.17 -9.55 -3.85
CA ALA A 46 11.14 -10.64 -3.86
C ALA A 46 12.13 -10.53 -5.05
N ASP A 47 11.63 -10.23 -6.25
CA ASP A 47 12.46 -10.01 -7.44
C ASP A 47 13.42 -8.81 -7.27
N LEU A 48 12.98 -7.73 -6.62
CA LEU A 48 13.79 -6.54 -6.32
C LEU A 48 14.87 -6.81 -5.27
N ILE A 49 14.53 -7.53 -4.20
CA ILE A 49 15.49 -7.94 -3.15
C ILE A 49 16.55 -8.85 -3.77
N TYR A 50 16.13 -9.83 -4.57
CA TYR A 50 17.04 -10.74 -5.26
C TYR A 50 18.01 -9.99 -6.19
N GLY A 51 17.49 -9.11 -7.05
CA GLY A 51 18.33 -8.31 -7.94
C GLY A 51 19.30 -7.40 -7.18
N SER A 52 18.87 -6.82 -6.05
CA SER A 52 19.72 -5.98 -5.20
C SER A 52 20.88 -6.77 -4.59
N ARG A 53 20.63 -7.98 -4.10
CA ARG A 53 21.68 -8.86 -3.53
C ARG A 53 22.73 -9.22 -4.57
N LEU A 54 22.32 -9.51 -5.80
CA LEU A 54 23.26 -9.77 -6.89
C LEU A 54 24.15 -8.56 -7.17
N ILE A 55 23.59 -7.35 -7.24
CA ILE A 55 24.39 -6.14 -7.49
C ILE A 55 25.41 -5.91 -6.39
N LEU A 56 25.03 -6.04 -5.11
CA LEU A 56 25.97 -5.90 -3.99
C LEU A 56 27.12 -6.90 -4.08
N GLN A 57 26.86 -8.13 -4.54
CA GLN A 57 27.92 -9.12 -4.77
C GLN A 57 28.86 -8.71 -5.90
N ILE A 58 28.33 -8.16 -7.02
CA ILE A 58 29.18 -7.65 -8.10
C ILE A 58 30.00 -6.44 -7.66
N ASP A 59 29.39 -5.50 -6.94
CA ASP A 59 30.09 -4.30 -6.45
C ASP A 59 31.23 -4.70 -5.50
N ALA A 60 31.00 -5.66 -4.58
CA ALA A 60 32.05 -6.20 -3.72
C ALA A 60 33.22 -6.84 -4.51
N ILE A 61 32.91 -7.57 -5.58
CA ILE A 61 33.92 -8.16 -6.47
C ILE A 61 34.72 -7.07 -7.20
N LEU A 62 34.05 -6.03 -7.71
CA LEU A 62 34.72 -4.90 -8.38
C LEU A 62 35.65 -4.15 -7.42
N ASP A 63 35.20 -3.94 -6.19
CA ASP A 63 35.98 -3.25 -5.16
C ASP A 63 37.20 -4.07 -4.73
N GLU A 64 37.06 -5.38 -4.59
CA GLU A 64 38.17 -6.29 -4.32
C GLU A 64 39.20 -6.25 -5.45
N VAL A 65 38.75 -6.28 -6.71
CA VAL A 65 39.63 -6.16 -7.90
C VAL A 65 40.38 -4.83 -7.92
N ARG A 66 39.70 -3.72 -7.59
CA ARG A 66 40.31 -2.38 -7.55
C ARG A 66 41.28 -2.22 -6.38
N ARG A 67 40.88 -2.58 -5.15
CA ARG A 67 41.69 -2.44 -3.92
C ARG A 67 42.92 -3.33 -3.93
N ALA A 68 42.79 -4.54 -4.46
CA ALA A 68 43.90 -5.47 -4.48
C ALA A 68 44.98 -5.11 -5.51
N GLY A 69 44.78 -4.06 -6.34
CA GLY A 69 45.71 -3.67 -7.40
C GLY A 69 46.10 -4.85 -8.29
N LEU A 70 45.21 -5.85 -8.37
CA LEU A 70 45.53 -7.21 -8.78
C LEU A 70 45.93 -7.20 -10.25
N SER A 71 47.25 -7.20 -10.49
CA SER A 71 47.79 -7.58 -11.78
C SER A 71 47.82 -9.11 -11.88
N LYS A 72 47.69 -9.60 -13.12
CA LYS A 72 47.70 -11.02 -13.50
C LYS A 72 48.75 -11.87 -12.77
N ASP A 73 49.93 -11.31 -12.50
CA ASP A 73 51.07 -12.03 -11.92
C ASP A 73 50.84 -12.37 -10.45
N VAL A 74 50.12 -11.53 -9.71
CA VAL A 74 49.80 -11.76 -8.30
C VAL A 74 48.69 -12.81 -8.16
N ALA A 75 47.67 -12.79 -9.04
CA ALA A 75 46.62 -13.82 -9.05
C ALA A 75 47.17 -15.21 -9.39
N VAL A 76 48.06 -15.29 -10.40
CA VAL A 76 48.73 -16.54 -10.79
C VAL A 76 49.74 -16.96 -9.72
N ALA A 77 50.50 -16.04 -9.11
CA ALA A 77 51.41 -16.36 -8.03
C ALA A 77 50.68 -16.90 -6.79
N VAL A 78 49.54 -16.33 -6.41
CA VAL A 78 48.74 -16.80 -5.27
C VAL A 78 48.11 -18.17 -5.54
N GLU A 79 47.49 -18.39 -6.70
CA GLU A 79 46.88 -19.69 -7.02
C GLU A 79 47.94 -20.79 -7.28
N SER A 80 49.13 -20.45 -7.78
CA SER A 80 50.24 -21.39 -7.95
C SER A 80 50.96 -21.72 -6.63
N SER A 81 51.05 -20.77 -5.70
CA SER A 81 51.67 -21.00 -4.39
C SER A 81 50.71 -21.61 -3.38
N ARG A 82 49.39 -21.37 -3.52
CA ARG A 82 48.32 -21.99 -2.72
C ARG A 82 47.06 -22.23 -3.58
N PRO A 83 46.91 -23.41 -4.19
CA PRO A 83 45.72 -23.72 -4.99
C PRO A 83 44.44 -23.67 -4.16
N GLY A 84 43.40 -22.99 -4.65
CA GLY A 84 42.08 -22.94 -4.01
C GLY A 84 41.84 -21.80 -3.01
N THR A 85 42.78 -20.85 -2.85
CA THR A 85 42.54 -19.64 -2.02
C THR A 85 41.63 -18.61 -2.69
N ILE A 86 41.47 -18.65 -4.02
CA ILE A 86 40.57 -17.75 -4.75
C ILE A 86 39.20 -18.43 -4.95
N PRO A 87 38.07 -17.79 -4.60
CA PRO A 87 36.73 -18.34 -4.83
C PRO A 87 36.53 -18.73 -6.30
N GLU A 88 35.86 -19.86 -6.57
CA GLU A 88 35.78 -20.44 -7.92
C GLU A 88 35.13 -19.53 -8.97
N ALA A 89 34.18 -18.67 -8.57
CA ALA A 89 33.58 -17.66 -9.43
C ALA A 89 34.58 -16.56 -9.85
N VAL A 90 35.42 -16.11 -8.90
CA VAL A 90 36.47 -15.10 -9.11
C VAL A 90 37.61 -15.72 -9.93
N ARG A 91 37.96 -16.99 -9.68
CA ARG A 91 38.96 -17.73 -10.46
C ARG A 91 38.55 -17.84 -11.93
N LYS A 92 37.32 -18.25 -12.25
CA LYS A 92 36.86 -18.35 -13.65
C LYS A 92 36.92 -17.02 -14.42
N ILE A 93 36.67 -15.90 -13.75
CA ILE A 93 36.74 -14.55 -14.32
C ILE A 93 38.21 -14.10 -14.52
N LEU A 94 39.10 -14.44 -13.58
CA LEU A 94 40.51 -14.06 -13.61
C LEU A 94 41.40 -15.00 -14.46
N THR A 95 41.02 -16.27 -14.62
CA THR A 95 41.82 -17.31 -15.30
C THR A 95 41.35 -17.61 -16.72
N SER A 96 40.20 -17.08 -17.19
CA SER A 96 39.83 -17.20 -18.59
C SER A 96 40.66 -16.23 -19.42
N ASN A 97 41.63 -16.78 -20.17
CA ASN A 97 42.54 -16.14 -21.13
C ASN A 97 42.19 -14.71 -21.56
N TYR A 98 42.91 -13.70 -21.05
CA TYR A 98 42.83 -12.35 -21.58
C TYR A 98 44.18 -11.59 -21.51
N THR A 99 44.54 -10.94 -22.62
CA THR A 99 45.65 -9.97 -22.71
C THR A 99 45.30 -8.70 -21.91
N ARG A 100 46.27 -7.81 -21.67
CA ARG A 100 46.11 -6.55 -20.90
C ARG A 100 44.92 -5.68 -21.38
N THR A 101 44.59 -5.74 -22.67
CA THR A 101 43.44 -5.06 -23.28
C THR A 101 42.12 -5.68 -22.83
N HIS A 102 42.02 -7.01 -22.88
CA HIS A 102 40.76 -7.68 -22.60
C HIS A 102 40.43 -7.82 -21.10
N GLN A 103 41.41 -7.70 -20.20
CA GLN A 103 41.15 -7.60 -18.75
C GLN A 103 40.48 -6.26 -18.40
N LYS A 104 40.93 -5.16 -19.02
CA LYS A 104 40.23 -3.88 -18.92
C LYS A 104 38.83 -3.99 -19.50
N GLU A 105 38.67 -4.64 -20.65
CA GLU A 105 37.34 -4.90 -21.23
C GLU A 105 36.46 -5.74 -20.31
N THR A 106 37.01 -6.70 -19.56
CA THR A 106 36.25 -7.53 -18.62
C THR A 106 35.81 -6.74 -17.38
N ILE A 107 36.69 -5.92 -16.80
CA ILE A 107 36.33 -5.02 -15.68
C ILE A 107 35.30 -3.99 -16.16
N VAL A 108 35.53 -3.36 -17.31
CA VAL A 108 34.59 -2.42 -17.93
C VAL A 108 33.25 -3.11 -18.24
N ALA A 109 33.26 -4.39 -18.66
CA ALA A 109 32.03 -5.16 -18.89
C ALA A 109 31.30 -5.50 -17.58
N LEU A 110 32.02 -5.81 -16.49
CA LEU A 110 31.43 -6.07 -15.17
C LEU A 110 30.88 -4.78 -14.54
N GLU A 111 31.60 -3.67 -14.63
CA GLU A 111 31.15 -2.33 -14.22
C GLU A 111 29.95 -1.87 -15.05
N SER A 112 30.01 -2.06 -16.38
CA SER A 112 28.88 -1.84 -17.28
C SER A 112 27.70 -2.70 -16.87
N TRP A 113 27.90 -3.98 -16.51
CA TRP A 113 26.82 -4.86 -16.06
C TRP A 113 26.23 -4.45 -14.71
N ALA A 114 27.04 -4.02 -13.74
CA ALA A 114 26.58 -3.51 -12.45
C ALA A 114 25.70 -2.26 -12.63
N ASN A 115 26.20 -1.28 -13.39
CA ASN A 115 25.50 -0.03 -13.69
C ASN A 115 24.24 -0.28 -14.53
N ALA A 116 24.32 -1.20 -15.50
CA ALA A 116 23.21 -1.66 -16.32
C ALA A 116 22.07 -2.29 -15.51
N GLY A 117 22.43 -3.18 -14.59
CA GLY A 117 21.49 -3.91 -13.74
C GLY A 117 20.71 -2.98 -12.82
N LYS A 118 21.35 -1.89 -12.36
CA LYS A 118 20.73 -0.86 -11.51
C LYS A 118 19.55 -0.18 -12.22
N VAL A 119 19.71 0.19 -13.49
CA VAL A 119 18.61 0.79 -14.29
C VAL A 119 17.45 -0.19 -14.49
N GLY A 120 17.74 -1.48 -14.75
CA GLY A 120 16.71 -2.51 -14.87
C GLY A 120 15.85 -2.66 -13.61
N LEU A 121 16.45 -2.58 -12.42
CA LEU A 121 15.70 -2.62 -11.16
C LEU A 121 14.81 -1.37 -10.93
N VAL A 122 15.28 -0.19 -11.35
CA VAL A 122 14.46 1.03 -11.34
C VAL A 122 13.21 0.85 -12.23
N VAL A 123 13.39 0.28 -13.42
CA VAL A 123 12.29 -0.01 -14.35
C VAL A 123 11.30 -1.03 -13.78
N LEU A 124 11.77 -2.05 -13.06
CA LEU A 124 10.91 -3.02 -12.38
C LEU A 124 10.01 -2.38 -11.31
N ILE A 125 10.53 -1.44 -10.52
CA ILE A 125 9.71 -0.69 -9.54
C ILE A 125 8.67 0.17 -10.25
N MET A 126 9.07 0.93 -11.28
CA MET A 126 8.12 1.77 -12.03
C MET A 126 7.04 0.95 -12.73
N THR A 127 7.37 -0.24 -13.22
CA THR A 127 6.38 -1.16 -13.78
C THR A 127 5.39 -1.63 -12.71
N ALA A 128 5.85 -1.89 -11.48
CA ALA A 128 4.96 -2.19 -10.38
C ALA A 128 4.06 -1.00 -10.00
N ILE A 129 4.59 0.23 -10.03
CA ILE A 129 3.81 1.46 -9.84
C ILE A 129 2.70 1.53 -10.90
N ILE A 130 3.01 1.35 -12.19
CA ILE A 130 2.03 1.35 -13.29
C ILE A 130 0.95 0.29 -13.06
N LYS A 131 1.31 -0.91 -12.59
CA LYS A 131 0.31 -1.95 -12.32
C LYS A 131 -0.67 -1.58 -11.21
N ILE A 132 -0.17 -0.98 -10.14
CA ILE A 132 -1.02 -0.47 -9.06
C ILE A 132 -1.92 0.66 -9.58
N ILE A 133 -1.35 1.59 -10.35
CA ILE A 133 -2.11 2.70 -10.95
C ILE A 133 -3.19 2.17 -11.92
N GLY A 134 -2.84 1.24 -12.80
CA GLY A 134 -3.77 0.61 -13.73
C GLY A 134 -4.91 -0.11 -13.03
N TRP A 135 -4.63 -0.77 -11.89
CA TRP A 135 -5.65 -1.33 -11.02
C TRP A 135 -6.59 -0.25 -10.46
N ILE A 136 -6.03 0.84 -9.93
CA ILE A 136 -6.81 1.98 -9.42
C ILE A 136 -7.75 2.52 -10.50
N ILE A 137 -7.23 2.79 -11.70
CA ILE A 137 -8.01 3.37 -12.81
C ILE A 137 -9.10 2.40 -13.28
N SER A 138 -8.78 1.12 -13.48
CA SER A 138 -9.73 0.12 -14.01
C SER A 138 -10.89 -0.15 -13.05
N ASN A 139 -10.70 0.11 -11.76
CA ASN A 139 -11.70 -0.09 -10.72
C ASN A 139 -12.30 1.22 -10.19
N GLY A 140 -11.77 2.37 -10.66
CA GLY A 140 -12.00 3.69 -10.12
C GLY A 140 -13.24 4.35 -10.67
N ASN A 141 -14.28 4.44 -9.82
CA ASN A 141 -15.36 5.41 -9.97
C ASN A 141 -15.50 6.14 -8.63
N GLY A 142 -15.89 7.42 -8.68
CA GLY A 142 -16.21 8.17 -7.47
C GLY A 142 -17.34 7.50 -6.67
N PHE A 143 -17.38 7.77 -5.37
CA PHE A 143 -18.39 7.20 -4.48
C PHE A 143 -19.78 7.75 -4.81
N ALA A 144 -20.78 6.85 -4.88
CA ALA A 144 -22.11 7.16 -5.40
C ALA A 144 -23.07 7.81 -4.38
N GLY A 145 -22.70 7.84 -3.09
CA GLY A 145 -23.53 8.42 -2.04
C GLY A 145 -24.57 7.47 -1.45
N ASN A 146 -25.50 8.04 -0.69
CA ASN A 146 -26.60 7.31 -0.05
C ASN A 146 -27.59 6.78 -1.09
N GLY A 147 -28.05 5.55 -0.90
CA GLY A 147 -29.24 5.04 -1.56
C GLY A 147 -30.51 5.67 -0.98
N GLU A 148 -31.62 5.49 -1.68
CA GLU A 148 -32.95 5.90 -1.23
C GLU A 148 -33.70 4.65 -0.77
N PHE A 149 -34.17 4.66 0.48
CA PHE A 149 -34.87 3.55 1.10
C PHE A 149 -36.12 4.05 1.82
N ASP A 150 -37.14 3.21 1.86
CA ASP A 150 -38.40 3.50 2.54
C ASP A 150 -38.37 2.83 3.92
N GLY A 151 -37.60 3.39 4.85
CA GLY A 151 -37.49 2.91 6.22
C GLY A 151 -38.80 3.08 7.00
N GLU A 152 -39.51 4.19 6.81
CA GLU A 152 -40.81 4.44 7.43
C GLU A 152 -41.86 3.43 6.97
N GLY A 153 -41.97 3.18 5.66
CA GLY A 153 -42.88 2.18 5.12
C GLY A 153 -42.50 0.74 5.51
N TYR A 154 -41.23 0.46 5.79
CA TYR A 154 -40.84 -0.81 6.42
C TYR A 154 -41.39 -0.91 7.85
N ALA A 155 -41.21 0.13 8.66
CA ALA A 155 -41.69 0.16 10.04
C ALA A 155 -43.23 0.01 10.12
N GLU A 156 -43.98 0.69 9.25
CA GLU A 156 -45.44 0.59 9.16
C GLU A 156 -45.89 -0.84 8.86
N LYS A 157 -45.32 -1.49 7.84
CA LYS A 157 -45.61 -2.89 7.49
C LYS A 157 -45.33 -3.85 8.64
N VAL A 158 -44.26 -3.62 9.40
CA VAL A 158 -43.96 -4.44 10.59
C VAL A 158 -44.97 -4.19 11.70
N GLY A 159 -45.45 -2.96 11.87
CA GLY A 159 -46.56 -2.62 12.77
C GLY A 159 -47.82 -3.43 12.46
N GLU A 160 -48.27 -3.44 11.20
CA GLU A 160 -49.44 -4.22 10.76
C GLU A 160 -49.25 -5.73 10.98
N LYS A 161 -48.05 -6.26 10.68
CA LYS A 161 -47.72 -7.67 10.97
C LYS A 161 -47.77 -7.97 12.47
N ALA A 162 -47.33 -7.05 13.32
CA ALA A 162 -47.33 -7.22 14.76
C ALA A 162 -48.75 -7.22 15.34
N GLU A 163 -49.66 -6.39 14.80
CA GLU A 163 -51.07 -6.37 15.21
C GLU A 163 -51.81 -7.66 14.83
N SER A 164 -51.47 -8.24 13.67
CA SER A 164 -52.04 -9.51 13.20
C SER A 164 -51.34 -10.74 13.77
N PHE A 165 -50.25 -10.56 14.54
CA PHE A 165 -49.47 -11.65 15.11
C PHE A 165 -50.20 -12.31 16.28
N SER A 166 -50.66 -13.54 16.08
CA SER A 166 -51.27 -14.36 17.13
C SER A 166 -50.35 -15.49 17.56
N GLN A 167 -49.78 -15.35 18.75
CA GLN A 167 -49.18 -16.45 19.50
C GLN A 167 -49.72 -16.45 20.93
N THR A 168 -49.80 -17.65 21.52
CA THR A 168 -50.29 -17.92 22.88
C THR A 168 -49.63 -17.05 23.97
N GLU A 169 -50.29 -16.93 25.12
CA GLU A 169 -49.80 -16.28 26.34
C GLU A 169 -48.29 -16.50 26.54
N ASN A 170 -47.51 -15.42 26.73
CA ASN A 170 -46.04 -15.33 26.90
C ASN A 170 -45.22 -14.74 25.73
N THR A 171 -45.82 -14.04 24.77
CA THR A 171 -45.06 -13.25 23.78
C THR A 171 -44.58 -11.91 24.34
N ILE A 172 -43.45 -11.38 23.87
CA ILE A 172 -42.95 -10.04 24.23
C ILE A 172 -43.12 -8.99 23.13
N ILE A 173 -43.80 -9.29 22.02
CA ILE A 173 -43.87 -8.43 20.83
C ILE A 173 -44.29 -6.98 21.14
N GLY A 174 -45.26 -6.78 22.04
CA GLY A 174 -45.75 -5.45 22.42
C GLY A 174 -44.79 -4.63 23.28
N GLN A 175 -43.74 -5.25 23.83
CA GLN A 175 -42.70 -4.57 24.63
C GLN A 175 -41.53 -4.09 23.77
N LEU A 176 -41.34 -4.69 22.59
CA LEU A 176 -40.23 -4.36 21.70
C LEU A 176 -40.43 -2.97 21.11
N LYS A 177 -39.33 -2.24 20.92
CA LYS A 177 -39.34 -0.89 20.34
C LYS A 177 -38.81 -0.88 18.93
N ILE A 178 -37.83 -1.73 18.62
CA ILE A 178 -37.12 -1.71 17.36
C ILE A 178 -37.85 -2.54 16.29
N SER A 179 -38.24 -1.92 15.18
CA SER A 179 -39.07 -2.59 14.16
C SER A 179 -38.33 -3.74 13.49
N ALA A 180 -37.04 -3.56 13.16
CA ALA A 180 -36.22 -4.66 12.64
C ALA A 180 -36.11 -5.85 13.61
N VAL A 181 -36.11 -5.61 14.93
CA VAL A 181 -36.09 -6.67 15.94
C VAL A 181 -37.47 -7.34 16.05
N LYS A 182 -38.56 -6.57 15.97
CA LYS A 182 -39.94 -7.09 15.90
C LYS A 182 -40.16 -8.01 14.72
N ASP A 183 -39.77 -7.60 13.51
CA ASP A 183 -39.93 -8.41 12.30
C ASP A 183 -39.17 -9.75 12.41
N ALA A 184 -37.93 -9.70 12.90
CA ALA A 184 -37.16 -10.92 13.15
C ALA A 184 -37.78 -11.79 14.24
N TYR A 185 -38.34 -11.22 15.31
CA TYR A 185 -39.05 -11.96 16.35
C TYR A 185 -40.28 -12.67 15.80
N ILE A 186 -41.11 -11.97 15.01
CA ILE A 186 -42.32 -12.53 14.39
C ILE A 186 -41.97 -13.77 13.58
N GLU A 187 -40.88 -13.75 12.81
CA GLU A 187 -40.43 -14.90 12.03
C GLU A 187 -39.79 -16.00 12.89
N ALA A 188 -38.90 -15.65 13.81
CA ALA A 188 -38.15 -16.60 14.62
C ALA A 188 -39.01 -17.34 15.65
N SER A 189 -40.09 -16.71 16.14
CA SER A 189 -40.96 -17.28 17.17
C SER A 189 -41.99 -18.27 16.63
N LYS A 190 -42.27 -18.30 15.31
CA LYS A 190 -43.32 -19.13 14.71
C LYS A 190 -43.23 -20.59 15.14
N GLY A 191 -44.29 -21.09 15.78
CA GLY A 191 -44.40 -22.49 16.20
C GLY A 191 -43.61 -22.86 17.45
N LEU A 192 -42.87 -21.93 18.07
CA LEU A 192 -42.14 -22.17 19.31
C LEU A 192 -43.05 -22.14 20.53
N LYS A 193 -42.74 -22.96 21.54
CA LYS A 193 -43.45 -23.03 22.83
C LYS A 193 -42.48 -23.37 23.95
N GLY A 194 -42.89 -23.10 25.19
CA GLY A 194 -42.15 -23.46 26.40
C GLY A 194 -40.75 -22.85 26.43
N ARG A 195 -39.75 -23.66 26.81
CA ARG A 195 -38.37 -23.23 27.07
C ARG A 195 -37.70 -22.56 25.86
N ASP A 196 -37.98 -23.02 24.65
CA ASP A 196 -37.36 -22.47 23.43
C ASP A 196 -37.84 -21.04 23.15
N LEU A 197 -39.13 -20.77 23.41
CA LEU A 197 -39.72 -19.43 23.31
C LEU A 197 -39.18 -18.51 24.43
N GLU A 198 -39.04 -19.02 25.66
CA GLU A 198 -38.45 -18.25 26.77
C GLU A 198 -36.99 -17.86 26.50
N ASN A 199 -36.18 -18.78 25.97
CA ASN A 199 -34.79 -18.49 25.59
C ASN A 199 -34.73 -17.39 24.53
N LEU A 200 -35.61 -17.47 23.51
CA LEU A 200 -35.71 -16.49 22.44
C LEU A 200 -36.13 -15.11 22.97
N ASN A 201 -37.17 -15.06 23.81
CA ASN A 201 -37.69 -13.83 24.42
C ASN A 201 -36.58 -13.08 25.19
N LEU A 202 -35.81 -13.80 26.01
CA LEU A 202 -34.73 -13.19 26.78
C LEU A 202 -33.66 -12.56 25.88
N ALA A 203 -33.23 -13.27 24.84
CA ALA A 203 -32.20 -12.77 23.93
C ALA A 203 -32.68 -11.57 23.11
N ILE A 204 -33.94 -11.58 22.68
CA ILE A 204 -34.54 -10.50 21.89
C ILE A 204 -34.79 -9.25 22.72
N ALA A 205 -35.26 -9.40 23.97
CA ALA A 205 -35.39 -8.27 24.89
C ALA A 205 -34.04 -7.57 25.11
N MET A 206 -32.95 -8.35 25.27
CA MET A 206 -31.59 -7.80 25.38
C MET A 206 -31.17 -7.07 24.10
N ALA A 207 -31.43 -7.65 22.92
CA ALA A 207 -31.09 -7.01 21.64
C ALA A 207 -31.86 -5.70 21.42
N ASP A 208 -33.17 -5.70 21.69
CA ASP A 208 -34.04 -4.53 21.57
C ASP A 208 -33.61 -3.40 22.51
N GLU A 209 -33.27 -3.73 23.76
CA GLU A 209 -32.75 -2.77 24.73
C GLU A 209 -31.42 -2.15 24.27
N VAL A 210 -30.49 -2.97 23.77
CA VAL A 210 -29.19 -2.49 23.26
C VAL A 210 -29.39 -1.50 22.11
N PHE A 211 -30.22 -1.83 21.12
CA PHE A 211 -30.47 -0.96 19.98
C PHE A 211 -31.30 0.28 20.31
N THR A 212 -32.26 0.16 21.23
CA THR A 212 -33.02 1.29 21.76
C THR A 212 -32.07 2.30 22.41
N ASN A 213 -31.16 1.82 23.27
CA ASN A 213 -30.18 2.67 23.94
C ASN A 213 -29.22 3.39 22.95
N MET A 214 -29.03 2.82 21.76
CA MET A 214 -28.22 3.42 20.69
C MET A 214 -29.04 4.30 19.73
N ASN A 215 -30.36 4.39 19.91
CA ASN A 215 -31.29 5.06 19.00
C ASN A 215 -31.15 4.53 17.55
N ALA A 216 -31.12 3.21 17.37
CA ALA A 216 -30.78 2.57 16.10
C ALA A 216 -31.96 2.40 15.12
N GLU A 217 -33.19 2.75 15.53
CA GLU A 217 -34.44 2.42 14.81
C GLU A 217 -34.43 2.83 13.34
N GLU A 218 -34.24 4.13 13.06
CA GLU A 218 -34.23 4.68 11.70
C GLU A 218 -33.22 3.96 10.79
N TYR A 219 -31.98 3.81 11.26
CA TYR A 219 -30.92 3.11 10.53
C TYR A 219 -31.27 1.64 10.24
N LEU A 220 -31.78 0.92 11.23
CA LEU A 220 -32.13 -0.49 11.06
C LEU A 220 -33.34 -0.67 10.15
N ASN A 221 -34.25 0.30 10.11
CA ASN A 221 -35.39 0.30 9.20
C ASN A 221 -34.94 0.55 7.75
N ASP A 222 -34.05 1.52 7.52
CA ASP A 222 -33.46 1.73 6.20
C ASP A 222 -32.70 0.49 5.71
N LEU A 223 -31.89 -0.12 6.60
CA LEU A 223 -31.18 -1.35 6.28
C LEU A 223 -32.15 -2.48 5.96
N SER A 224 -33.19 -2.67 6.77
CA SER A 224 -34.16 -3.74 6.56
C SER A 224 -35.01 -3.50 5.29
N SER A 225 -35.32 -2.25 4.97
CA SER A 225 -35.96 -1.84 3.71
C SER A 225 -35.06 -2.17 2.52
N ALA A 226 -33.77 -1.83 2.58
CA ALA A 226 -32.77 -2.19 1.57
C ALA A 226 -32.58 -3.71 1.40
N LEU A 227 -32.75 -4.48 2.48
CA LEU A 227 -32.64 -5.93 2.49
C LEU A 227 -33.96 -6.66 2.15
N GLY A 228 -35.10 -5.96 2.21
CA GLY A 228 -36.45 -6.52 2.11
C GLY A 228 -36.92 -7.33 3.32
N ARG A 229 -36.09 -7.46 4.37
CA ARG A 229 -36.36 -8.20 5.61
C ARG A 229 -35.41 -7.73 6.70
N SER A 230 -35.73 -8.04 7.96
CA SER A 230 -34.78 -7.82 9.06
C SER A 230 -33.45 -8.56 8.85
N PRO A 231 -32.30 -7.92 9.11
CA PRO A 231 -30.99 -8.58 9.07
C PRO A 231 -30.83 -9.65 10.16
N PHE A 232 -31.63 -9.61 11.23
CA PHE A 232 -31.45 -10.47 12.41
C PHE A 232 -32.28 -11.76 12.39
N THR A 233 -33.08 -11.99 11.34
CA THR A 233 -34.01 -13.13 11.28
C THR A 233 -33.32 -14.47 11.44
N GLU A 234 -32.23 -14.72 10.71
CA GLU A 234 -31.49 -15.99 10.81
C GLU A 234 -30.72 -16.12 12.13
N LEU A 235 -30.21 -15.00 12.66
CA LEU A 235 -29.56 -14.97 13.96
C LEU A 235 -30.51 -15.46 15.06
N PHE A 236 -31.70 -14.86 15.15
CA PHE A 236 -32.64 -15.15 16.23
C PHE A 236 -33.26 -16.54 16.13
N LYS A 237 -33.43 -17.10 14.93
CA LYS A 237 -33.79 -18.52 14.77
C LYS A 237 -32.77 -19.45 15.46
N GLY A 238 -31.49 -19.07 15.47
CA GLY A 238 -30.41 -19.79 16.13
C GLY A 238 -30.47 -19.78 17.66
N TYR A 239 -31.13 -18.78 18.28
CA TYR A 239 -31.15 -18.59 19.74
C TYR A 239 -32.15 -19.46 20.50
N THR A 240 -32.96 -20.22 19.79
CA THR A 240 -34.02 -21.07 20.36
C THR A 240 -33.48 -22.19 21.25
N LYS A 241 -32.33 -22.77 20.86
CA LYS A 241 -31.77 -24.00 21.47
C LYS A 241 -31.03 -23.78 22.79
N LYS A 242 -30.49 -22.59 23.04
CA LYS A 242 -29.69 -22.27 24.23
C LYS A 242 -29.90 -20.82 24.65
N ARG A 243 -29.98 -20.60 25.96
CA ARG A 243 -30.01 -19.26 26.55
C ARG A 243 -28.71 -18.53 26.24
N GLN A 244 -28.83 -17.32 25.68
CA GLN A 244 -27.71 -16.45 25.37
C GLN A 244 -27.36 -15.54 26.54
N SER A 245 -26.08 -15.19 26.67
CA SER A 245 -25.63 -14.13 27.55
C SER A 245 -25.76 -12.78 26.84
N SER A 246 -25.84 -11.68 27.60
CA SER A 246 -25.88 -10.33 27.01
C SER A 246 -24.66 -10.04 26.13
N GLN A 247 -23.48 -10.52 26.52
CA GLN A 247 -22.26 -10.36 25.74
C GLN A 247 -22.33 -11.12 24.41
N GLN A 248 -22.83 -12.37 24.42
CA GLN A 248 -23.00 -13.15 23.20
C GLN A 248 -24.01 -12.49 22.24
N VAL A 249 -25.11 -11.94 22.78
CA VAL A 249 -26.08 -11.20 21.97
C VAL A 249 -25.42 -10.00 21.28
N ILE A 250 -24.62 -9.19 22.00
CA ILE A 250 -23.92 -8.04 21.41
C ILE A 250 -22.92 -8.48 20.33
N HIS A 251 -22.16 -9.53 20.61
CA HIS A 251 -21.18 -10.11 19.68
C HIS A 251 -21.83 -10.49 18.35
N ASP A 252 -22.91 -11.28 18.42
CA ASP A 252 -23.58 -11.81 17.24
C ASP A 252 -24.34 -10.70 16.47
N LEU A 253 -24.87 -9.68 17.16
CA LEU A 253 -25.48 -8.51 16.53
C LEU A 253 -24.45 -7.72 15.72
N LEU A 254 -23.26 -7.48 16.29
CA LEU A 254 -22.16 -6.81 15.61
C LEU A 254 -21.72 -7.61 14.38
N ASP A 255 -21.53 -8.92 14.52
CA ASP A 255 -21.15 -9.79 13.40
C ASP A 255 -22.19 -9.78 12.29
N THR A 256 -23.48 -9.87 12.65
CA THR A 256 -24.58 -9.85 11.68
C THR A 256 -24.58 -8.55 10.88
N LEU A 257 -24.41 -7.39 11.53
CA LEU A 257 -24.34 -6.11 10.82
C LEU A 257 -23.11 -6.02 9.91
N LEU A 258 -21.93 -6.42 10.40
CA LEU A 258 -20.70 -6.34 9.59
C LEU A 258 -20.68 -7.33 8.41
N GLN A 259 -21.39 -8.47 8.50
CA GLN A 259 -21.60 -9.37 7.36
C GLN A 259 -22.30 -8.69 6.18
N HIS A 260 -23.13 -7.67 6.46
CA HIS A 260 -23.80 -6.88 5.43
C HIS A 260 -22.94 -5.74 4.86
N ASN A 261 -21.65 -5.64 5.19
CA ASN A 261 -20.74 -4.60 4.69
C ASN A 261 -21.18 -3.16 5.04
N VAL A 262 -21.98 -2.97 6.08
CA VAL A 262 -22.64 -1.69 6.40
C VAL A 262 -21.68 -0.55 6.77
N THR A 263 -20.46 -0.87 7.20
CA THR A 263 -19.40 0.09 7.53
C THR A 263 -18.55 0.50 6.34
N TYR A 264 -18.64 -0.22 5.22
CA TYR A 264 -17.92 0.14 4.01
C TYR A 264 -18.71 1.21 3.26
N GLY A 265 -18.22 2.44 3.35
CA GLY A 265 -18.75 3.63 2.68
C GLY A 265 -17.79 4.79 2.91
N ILE A 266 -17.99 5.91 2.22
CA ILE A 266 -17.16 7.10 2.44
C ILE A 266 -17.92 8.11 3.27
N TYR A 267 -17.45 8.34 4.50
CA TYR A 267 -18.13 9.22 5.44
C TYR A 267 -17.66 10.68 5.32
N PRO A 268 -18.55 11.66 5.55
CA PRO A 268 -18.14 13.05 5.75
C PRO A 268 -17.11 13.17 6.89
N ILE A 269 -16.27 14.21 6.84
CA ILE A 269 -15.13 14.36 7.77
C ILE A 269 -15.58 14.33 9.25
N GLU A 270 -16.62 15.07 9.60
CA GLU A 270 -17.12 15.14 10.98
C GLU A 270 -17.73 13.81 11.45
N VAL A 271 -18.39 13.07 10.55
CA VAL A 271 -18.95 11.75 10.84
C VAL A 271 -17.83 10.76 11.10
N GLY A 272 -16.82 10.72 10.21
CA GLY A 272 -15.64 9.87 10.38
C GLY A 272 -14.87 10.19 11.66
N LYS A 273 -14.73 11.47 12.00
CA LYS A 273 -14.12 11.92 13.26
C LYS A 273 -14.89 11.45 14.49
N LYS A 274 -16.21 11.66 14.53
CA LYS A 274 -17.07 11.22 15.64
C LYS A 274 -17.04 9.70 15.81
N ALA A 275 -17.15 8.96 14.71
CA ALA A 275 -17.08 7.50 14.72
C ALA A 275 -15.73 6.99 15.22
N TRP A 276 -14.62 7.59 14.75
CA TRP A 276 -13.28 7.24 15.21
C TRP A 276 -13.06 7.55 16.69
N GLN A 277 -13.55 8.70 17.19
CA GLN A 277 -13.45 9.06 18.61
C GLN A 277 -14.25 8.11 19.51
N ALA A 278 -15.32 7.53 18.99
CA ALA A 278 -16.14 6.54 19.68
C ALA A 278 -15.59 5.10 19.60
N LEU A 279 -14.51 4.85 18.85
CA LEU A 279 -13.84 3.56 18.86
C LEU A 279 -13.21 3.30 20.24
N PRO A 280 -13.26 2.03 20.71
CA PRO A 280 -12.59 1.66 21.95
C PRO A 280 -11.10 1.95 21.84
N LYS A 281 -10.48 2.24 22.98
CA LYS A 281 -9.06 2.62 23.05
C LYS A 281 -8.16 1.56 22.40
N SER A 282 -8.45 0.29 22.65
CA SER A 282 -7.79 -0.88 22.04
C SER A 282 -7.80 -0.83 20.51
N ALA A 283 -8.94 -0.58 19.88
CA ALA A 283 -9.07 -0.47 18.44
C ALA A 283 -8.31 0.73 17.87
N ARG A 284 -8.33 1.88 18.58
CA ARG A 284 -7.56 3.07 18.17
C ARG A 284 -6.06 2.83 18.23
N GLU A 285 -5.57 2.17 19.29
CA GLU A 285 -4.15 1.82 19.44
C GLU A 285 -3.71 0.74 18.45
N ALA A 286 -4.61 -0.17 18.07
CA ALA A 286 -4.41 -1.16 17.02
C ALA A 286 -4.47 -0.56 15.59
N GLY A 287 -4.71 0.74 15.45
CA GLY A 287 -4.70 1.45 14.17
C GLY A 287 -5.96 1.25 13.33
N VAL A 288 -7.09 0.84 13.91
CA VAL A 288 -8.36 0.67 13.18
C VAL A 288 -8.83 2.00 12.58
N ARG A 289 -9.34 1.93 11.35
CA ARG A 289 -9.67 3.09 10.51
C ARG A 289 -11.15 3.14 10.14
N ILE A 290 -11.65 4.36 10.01
CA ILE A 290 -12.96 4.65 9.40
C ILE A 290 -12.72 5.37 8.06
N PRO A 291 -13.26 4.87 6.93
CA PRO A 291 -13.04 5.52 5.64
C PRO A 291 -13.73 6.88 5.58
N ASN A 292 -12.98 7.94 5.33
CA ASN A 292 -13.53 9.30 5.32
C ASN A 292 -13.05 10.13 4.14
N LEU A 293 -13.81 11.17 3.83
CA LEU A 293 -13.57 12.03 2.66
C LEU A 293 -12.16 12.65 2.64
N LEU A 294 -11.61 13.01 3.81
CA LEU A 294 -10.30 13.64 3.92
C LEU A 294 -9.19 12.73 3.37
N ASN A 295 -9.22 11.43 3.68
CA ASN A 295 -8.21 10.50 3.18
C ASN A 295 -8.23 10.37 1.65
N PHE A 296 -9.42 10.42 1.03
CA PHE A 296 -9.55 10.38 -0.43
C PHE A 296 -9.03 11.66 -1.08
N GLN A 297 -9.37 12.82 -0.51
CA GLN A 297 -8.88 14.11 -0.98
C GLN A 297 -7.35 14.19 -0.89
N GLN A 298 -6.78 13.76 0.23
CA GLN A 298 -5.33 13.65 0.41
C GLN A 298 -4.72 12.77 -0.68
N MET A 299 -5.20 11.53 -0.86
CA MET A 299 -4.67 10.58 -1.87
C MET A 299 -4.85 11.05 -3.32
N SER A 300 -5.89 11.82 -3.61
CA SER A 300 -6.08 12.43 -4.94
C SER A 300 -5.04 13.54 -5.22
N ASN A 301 -4.75 14.37 -4.22
CA ASN A 301 -3.72 15.42 -4.31
C ASN A 301 -2.31 14.83 -4.46
N VAL A 302 -2.04 13.67 -3.83
CA VAL A 302 -0.77 12.93 -4.02
C VAL A 302 -0.46 12.68 -5.49
N ALA A 303 -1.46 12.27 -6.27
CA ALA A 303 -1.24 12.00 -7.69
C ALA A 303 -0.73 13.25 -8.44
N SER A 304 -1.27 14.43 -8.12
CA SER A 304 -0.84 15.70 -8.72
C SER A 304 0.60 16.04 -8.39
N GLU A 305 1.01 15.88 -7.13
CA GLU A 305 2.38 16.12 -6.69
C GLU A 305 3.37 15.13 -7.31
N LEU A 306 2.99 13.84 -7.36
CA LEU A 306 3.82 12.80 -7.97
C LEU A 306 4.00 13.01 -9.49
N ILE A 307 3.00 13.56 -10.19
CA ILE A 307 3.14 13.93 -11.61
C ILE A 307 4.27 14.95 -11.78
N GLY A 308 4.33 15.96 -10.90
CA GLY A 308 5.42 16.94 -10.90
C GLY A 308 6.78 16.32 -10.64
N TYR A 309 6.87 15.43 -9.64
CA TYR A 309 8.09 14.65 -9.37
C TYR A 309 8.59 13.89 -10.61
N PHE A 310 7.71 13.14 -11.27
CA PHE A 310 8.08 12.40 -12.49
C PHE A 310 8.43 13.32 -13.65
N GLY A 311 7.81 14.49 -13.77
CA GLY A 311 8.18 15.52 -14.75
C GLY A 311 9.60 16.04 -14.54
N SER A 312 9.96 16.37 -13.29
CA SER A 312 11.32 16.80 -12.93
C SER A 312 12.35 15.69 -13.16
N LEU A 313 12.00 14.44 -12.84
CA LEU A 313 12.84 13.27 -13.10
C LEU A 313 13.07 13.05 -14.60
N GLN A 314 12.04 13.22 -15.44
CA GLN A 314 12.18 13.18 -16.89
C GLN A 314 13.13 14.26 -17.42
N SER A 315 13.00 15.49 -16.92
CA SER A 315 13.88 16.60 -17.30
C SER A 315 15.34 16.32 -16.91
N ALA A 316 15.56 15.78 -15.71
CA ALA A 316 16.90 15.37 -15.26
C ALA A 316 17.51 14.32 -16.21
N PHE A 317 16.81 13.21 -16.48
CA PHE A 317 17.34 12.18 -17.38
C PHE A 317 17.50 12.66 -18.82
N LYS A 318 16.64 13.55 -19.32
CA LYS A 318 16.84 14.17 -20.65
C LYS A 318 18.11 15.01 -20.71
N ALA A 319 18.40 15.78 -19.66
CA ALA A 319 19.64 16.53 -19.57
C ALA A 319 20.87 15.59 -19.52
N MET A 320 20.76 14.44 -18.85
CA MET A 320 21.80 13.39 -18.86
C MET A 320 21.92 12.62 -20.19
N ILE A 321 20.99 12.77 -21.13
CA ILE A 321 21.08 12.14 -22.46
C ILE A 321 21.83 13.05 -23.45
N ASP A 322 21.90 14.35 -23.17
CA ASP A 322 22.41 15.33 -24.12
C ASP A 322 23.86 14.98 -24.56
N PRO A 323 24.09 14.73 -25.87
CA PRO A 323 25.39 14.34 -26.40
C PRO A 323 26.50 15.33 -26.05
N SER A 324 26.20 16.63 -25.91
CA SER A 324 27.18 17.64 -25.53
C SER A 324 27.72 17.45 -24.11
N VAL A 325 26.93 16.85 -23.22
CA VAL A 325 27.32 16.52 -21.84
C VAL A 325 28.24 15.31 -21.82
N ALA A 326 27.92 14.30 -22.64
CA ALA A 326 28.74 13.09 -22.81
C ALA A 326 30.05 13.37 -23.59
N GLU A 327 30.02 14.23 -24.60
CA GLU A 327 31.19 14.66 -25.40
C GLU A 327 32.10 15.63 -24.62
N GLY A 328 31.50 16.56 -23.87
CA GLY A 328 32.23 17.47 -22.98
C GLY A 328 33.05 16.75 -21.91
N PHE A 329 32.64 15.53 -21.52
CA PHE A 329 33.39 14.65 -20.64
C PHE A 329 34.54 13.92 -21.35
N LYS A 330 34.32 13.40 -22.56
CA LYS A 330 35.35 12.67 -23.33
C LYS A 330 36.54 13.55 -23.75
N ASN A 331 36.31 14.85 -23.97
CA ASN A 331 37.31 15.72 -24.59
C ASN A 331 37.91 16.79 -23.65
N GLN A 332 37.51 16.87 -22.36
CA GLN A 332 37.81 18.01 -21.48
C GLN A 332 37.40 19.39 -22.06
N GLN A 333 36.56 19.42 -23.10
CA GLN A 333 36.16 20.62 -23.86
C GLN A 333 34.82 21.20 -23.41
N GLY A 334 34.18 20.64 -22.38
CA GLY A 334 32.94 21.18 -21.82
C GLY A 334 33.17 22.49 -21.05
N SER A 335 32.19 23.40 -21.08
CA SER A 335 32.17 24.57 -20.19
C SER A 335 32.23 24.09 -18.74
N THR A 336 33.22 24.56 -17.98
CA THR A 336 33.34 24.30 -16.55
C THR A 336 32.65 25.39 -15.76
N THR A 337 32.01 25.02 -14.66
CA THR A 337 31.57 25.96 -13.63
C THR A 337 32.39 25.73 -12.36
N THR A 338 32.50 26.76 -11.52
CA THR A 338 33.16 26.64 -10.23
C THR A 338 32.12 26.26 -9.19
N HIS A 339 32.35 25.12 -8.52
CA HIS A 339 31.53 24.66 -7.40
C HIS A 339 32.43 24.32 -6.20
N ASN A 340 32.20 24.95 -5.05
CA ASN A 340 33.01 24.81 -3.83
C ASN A 340 34.53 24.90 -4.08
N GLY A 341 34.95 25.81 -4.97
CA GLY A 341 36.36 26.04 -5.30
C GLY A 341 36.97 24.97 -6.23
N LYS A 342 36.21 23.97 -6.67
CA LYS A 342 36.61 22.99 -7.70
C LYS A 342 35.92 23.31 -9.03
N GLN A 343 36.64 23.15 -10.14
CA GLN A 343 36.01 23.21 -11.45
C GLN A 343 35.31 21.88 -11.73
N VAL A 344 34.02 21.97 -12.05
CA VAL A 344 33.18 20.82 -12.43
C VAL A 344 32.58 21.08 -13.80
N ASN A 345 32.20 20.02 -14.50
CA ASN A 345 31.50 20.16 -15.78
C ASN A 345 30.13 20.84 -15.53
N LYS A 346 29.90 21.99 -16.18
CA LYS A 346 28.70 22.80 -15.95
C LYS A 346 27.41 22.03 -16.26
N ALA A 347 27.37 21.30 -17.36
CA ALA A 347 26.16 20.61 -17.77
C ALA A 347 25.82 19.42 -16.87
N ALA A 348 26.84 18.71 -16.35
CA ALA A 348 26.64 17.69 -15.32
C ALA A 348 26.12 18.30 -13.99
N HIS A 349 26.65 19.46 -13.59
CA HIS A 349 26.20 20.18 -12.40
C HIS A 349 24.75 20.70 -12.53
N ASP A 350 24.42 21.35 -13.65
CA ASP A 350 23.05 21.84 -13.93
C ASP A 350 22.03 20.68 -13.92
N THR A 351 22.42 19.53 -14.46
CA THR A 351 21.61 18.30 -14.45
C THR A 351 21.39 17.76 -13.03
N ALA A 352 22.42 17.80 -12.20
CA ALA A 352 22.32 17.38 -10.80
C ALA A 352 21.39 18.29 -9.99
N LEU A 353 21.38 19.60 -10.29
CA LEU A 353 20.48 20.56 -9.68
C LEU A 353 19.00 20.25 -9.99
N ILE A 354 18.69 19.89 -11.25
CA ILE A 354 17.33 19.47 -11.65
C ILE A 354 16.92 18.17 -10.93
N PHE A 355 17.83 17.20 -10.82
CA PHE A 355 17.54 15.95 -10.11
C PHE A 355 17.28 16.19 -8.62
N GLY A 356 18.10 17.01 -7.97
CA GLY A 356 17.90 17.37 -6.59
C GLY A 356 16.58 18.14 -6.36
N GLN A 357 16.16 19.01 -7.28
CA GLN A 357 14.85 19.66 -7.22
C GLN A 357 13.70 18.63 -7.25
N ALA A 358 13.82 17.58 -8.06
CA ALA A 358 12.86 16.49 -8.07
C ALA A 358 12.79 15.80 -6.69
N LEU A 359 13.93 15.54 -6.05
CA LEU A 359 13.96 14.95 -4.71
C LEU A 359 13.35 15.86 -3.64
N ALA A 360 13.62 17.16 -3.69
CA ALA A 360 13.01 18.15 -2.80
C ALA A 360 11.48 18.20 -2.96
N GLN A 361 10.99 18.12 -4.20
CA GLN A 361 9.57 18.00 -4.47
C GLN A 361 8.98 16.73 -3.84
N LEU A 362 9.63 15.57 -4.06
CA LEU A 362 9.20 14.30 -3.46
C LEU A 362 9.16 14.38 -1.94
N ASN A 363 10.16 15.00 -1.29
CA ASN A 363 10.18 15.19 0.16
C ASN A 363 8.99 16.00 0.65
N THR A 364 8.70 17.11 -0.03
CA THR A 364 7.56 17.96 0.27
C THR A 364 6.28 17.14 0.19
N THR A 365 6.10 16.38 -0.90
CA THR A 365 4.97 15.46 -1.09
C THR A 365 4.88 14.45 0.06
N MET A 366 5.97 13.76 0.40
CA MET A 366 5.99 12.72 1.45
C MET A 366 5.66 13.27 2.84
N ASN A 367 6.13 14.48 3.17
CA ASN A 367 5.83 15.13 4.45
C ASN A 367 4.33 15.37 4.67
N PHE A 368 3.56 15.58 3.59
CA PHE A 368 2.11 15.76 3.69
C PHE A 368 1.31 14.45 3.66
N ILE A 369 1.90 13.37 3.13
CA ILE A 369 1.19 12.11 2.86
C ILE A 369 1.41 11.10 3.95
N ILE A 370 2.63 11.05 4.47
CA ILE A 370 3.03 10.07 5.46
C ILE A 370 2.70 10.63 6.83
N SER A 371 1.76 9.98 7.52
CA SER A 371 1.43 10.36 8.90
C SER A 371 2.42 9.71 9.88
N ASP A 372 3.21 10.51 10.59
CA ASP A 372 4.06 10.03 11.69
C ASP A 372 3.21 9.83 12.96
N VAL A 373 2.85 8.58 13.23
CA VAL A 373 2.06 8.18 14.40
C VAL A 373 2.94 7.81 15.61
N SER A 374 4.26 7.93 15.51
CA SER A 374 5.18 7.48 16.57
C SER A 374 4.99 8.20 17.91
N ARG A 375 4.58 9.47 17.89
CA ARG A 375 4.37 10.28 19.10
C ARG A 375 2.90 10.43 19.47
N LYS A 376 2.07 10.84 18.50
CA LYS A 376 0.66 11.20 18.74
C LYS A 376 -0.31 10.01 18.64
N GLY A 377 0.15 8.86 18.14
CA GLY A 377 -0.72 7.74 17.82
C GLY A 377 -1.55 7.99 16.56
N PHE A 378 -2.53 7.12 16.31
CA PHE A 378 -3.48 7.27 15.22
C PHE A 378 -4.53 8.32 15.56
N GLU A 379 -5.04 8.99 14.53
CA GLU A 379 -6.14 9.95 14.55
C GLU A 379 -7.07 9.68 13.36
N TYR A 380 -8.29 10.23 13.38
CA TYR A 380 -9.25 10.08 12.28
C TYR A 380 -8.70 10.55 10.91
N ALA A 381 -7.80 11.54 10.93
CA ALA A 381 -7.18 12.14 9.75
C ALA A 381 -5.90 11.43 9.30
N THR A 382 -5.43 10.41 10.04
CA THR A 382 -4.21 9.68 9.72
C THR A 382 -4.32 9.06 8.32
N ALA A 383 -3.39 9.42 7.44
CA ALA A 383 -3.33 8.89 6.08
C ALA A 383 -3.10 7.36 6.07
N PRO A 384 -3.53 6.61 5.04
CA PRO A 384 -3.34 5.15 4.97
C PRO A 384 -1.88 4.69 5.02
N LEU A 385 -0.94 5.56 4.66
CA LEU A 385 0.49 5.35 4.76
C LEU A 385 1.02 6.02 6.04
N VAL A 386 1.61 5.25 6.94
CA VAL A 386 2.01 5.72 8.28
C VAL A 386 3.43 5.33 8.64
N VAL A 387 4.08 6.17 9.44
CA VAL A 387 5.37 5.87 10.07
C VAL A 387 5.16 5.57 11.53
N ILE A 388 5.68 4.42 11.97
CA ILE A 388 5.50 3.90 13.32
C ILE A 388 6.82 3.30 13.85
N PRO A 389 7.07 3.30 15.17
CA PRO A 389 8.19 2.57 15.75
C PRO A 389 8.11 1.08 15.42
N GLU A 390 9.24 0.47 15.09
CA GLU A 390 9.34 -0.94 14.70
C GLU A 390 8.71 -1.88 15.74
N ASN A 391 8.92 -1.59 17.02
CA ASN A 391 8.39 -2.40 18.12
C ASN A 391 6.87 -2.34 18.29
N LYS A 392 6.17 -1.43 17.57
CA LYS A 392 4.71 -1.27 17.64
C LYS A 392 3.97 -1.88 16.45
N VAL A 393 4.67 -2.33 15.41
CA VAL A 393 4.07 -2.86 14.18
C VAL A 393 3.21 -4.09 14.46
N ARG A 394 3.69 -5.01 15.29
CA ARG A 394 2.98 -6.25 15.64
C ARG A 394 1.64 -6.03 16.35
N GLY A 395 1.41 -4.85 16.91
CA GLY A 395 0.15 -4.49 17.56
C GLY A 395 -0.90 -3.94 16.60
N LEU A 396 -0.55 -3.71 15.32
CA LEU A 396 -1.48 -3.16 14.33
C LEU A 396 -2.37 -4.25 13.73
N VAL A 397 -3.63 -3.88 13.46
CA VAL A 397 -4.59 -4.74 12.79
C VAL A 397 -4.73 -4.31 11.34
N GLY A 398 -4.62 -5.26 10.42
CA GLY A 398 -4.82 -5.04 8.99
C GLY A 398 -3.82 -4.12 8.31
N HIS A 399 -2.61 -4.03 8.83
CA HIS A 399 -1.51 -3.30 8.23
C HIS A 399 -0.48 -4.26 7.65
N ASP A 400 0.32 -3.83 6.66
CA ASP A 400 1.42 -4.65 6.16
C ASP A 400 2.58 -4.76 7.17
N ASP A 401 3.55 -5.64 6.91
CA ASP A 401 4.69 -5.89 7.79
C ASP A 401 5.64 -4.68 7.93
N GLY A 402 5.39 -3.61 7.17
CA GLY A 402 6.24 -2.44 7.11
C GLY A 402 7.55 -2.66 6.37
N VAL A 403 8.21 -1.55 6.03
CA VAL A 403 9.60 -1.54 5.57
C VAL A 403 10.40 -0.54 6.36
N ASP A 404 11.68 -0.79 6.51
CA ASP A 404 12.61 0.16 7.10
C ASP A 404 12.50 1.51 6.40
N PHE A 405 12.39 2.57 7.20
CA PHE A 405 12.19 3.91 6.68
C PHE A 405 13.25 4.88 7.20
N VAL A 406 13.31 5.05 8.51
CA VAL A 406 14.36 5.80 9.20
C VAL A 406 14.75 5.03 10.45
N PRO A 407 15.95 5.22 11.03
CA PRO A 407 16.41 4.42 12.17
C PRO A 407 15.36 4.29 13.29
N GLY A 408 15.01 3.06 13.63
CA GLY A 408 14.01 2.71 14.66
C GLY A 408 12.54 2.91 14.27
N LYS A 409 12.24 3.26 13.01
CA LYS A 409 10.88 3.44 12.51
C LYS A 409 10.70 2.75 11.16
N VAL A 410 9.53 2.16 10.99
CA VAL A 410 9.11 1.55 9.73
C VAL A 410 7.95 2.31 9.10
N LEU A 411 7.83 2.17 7.79
CA LEU A 411 6.75 2.70 6.98
C LEU A 411 5.77 1.59 6.65
N VAL A 412 4.52 1.78 7.08
CA VAL A 412 3.47 0.76 7.05
C VAL A 412 2.27 1.26 6.25
N ASN A 413 1.69 0.37 5.45
CA ASN A 413 0.47 0.63 4.69
C ASN A 413 -0.73 -0.06 5.32
N ALA A 414 -1.83 0.68 5.48
CA ALA A 414 -3.13 0.11 5.80
C ALA A 414 -3.63 -0.75 4.63
N GLN A 415 -4.08 -1.96 4.95
CA GLN A 415 -4.82 -2.84 4.04
C GLN A 415 -6.33 -2.62 4.24
N ALA A 416 -7.15 -3.25 3.39
CA ALA A 416 -8.61 -3.16 3.52
C ALA A 416 -9.10 -3.64 4.90
N SER A 417 -8.42 -4.63 5.50
CA SER A 417 -8.74 -5.15 6.83
C SER A 417 -8.33 -4.23 7.99
N ALA A 418 -7.63 -3.12 7.75
CA ALA A 418 -7.45 -2.07 8.76
C ALA A 418 -8.71 -1.19 8.93
N PHE A 419 -9.63 -1.22 7.97
CA PHE A 419 -10.86 -0.45 8.02
C PHE A 419 -11.95 -1.25 8.71
N LEU A 420 -12.71 -0.61 9.60
CA LEU A 420 -13.75 -1.25 10.39
C LEU A 420 -14.73 -2.00 9.47
N GLY A 421 -14.79 -3.30 9.66
CA GLY A 421 -15.52 -4.25 8.83
C GLY A 421 -15.33 -5.65 9.41
N ARG A 422 -15.91 -6.66 8.76
CA ARG A 422 -15.87 -8.05 9.25
C ARG A 422 -14.43 -8.57 9.42
N GLU A 423 -13.60 -8.44 8.39
CA GLU A 423 -12.21 -8.93 8.43
C GLU A 423 -11.38 -8.22 9.51
N CYS A 424 -11.61 -6.92 9.69
CA CYS A 424 -10.97 -6.13 10.74
C CYS A 424 -11.33 -6.67 12.13
N LEU A 425 -12.61 -6.94 12.37
CA LEU A 425 -13.09 -7.49 13.64
C LEU A 425 -12.53 -8.88 13.92
N GLU A 426 -12.50 -9.74 12.90
CA GLU A 426 -11.91 -11.08 13.01
C GLU A 426 -10.42 -11.01 13.38
N GLN A 427 -9.66 -10.11 12.74
CA GLN A 427 -8.24 -9.91 13.06
C GLN A 427 -8.03 -9.30 14.46
N MET A 428 -8.87 -8.36 14.89
CA MET A 428 -8.83 -7.83 16.27
C MET A 428 -9.03 -8.95 17.31
N ARG A 429 -10.01 -9.84 17.08
CA ARG A 429 -10.27 -10.99 17.95
C ARG A 429 -9.10 -11.96 17.97
N GLN A 430 -8.52 -12.29 16.81
CA GLN A 430 -7.36 -13.18 16.71
C GLN A 430 -6.11 -12.60 17.40
N ALA A 431 -5.91 -11.29 17.30
CA ALA A 431 -4.82 -10.58 17.95
C ALA A 431 -5.05 -10.40 19.47
N GLY A 432 -6.24 -10.73 19.98
CA GLY A 432 -6.59 -10.55 21.40
C GLY A 432 -6.63 -9.09 21.82
N THR A 433 -6.91 -8.16 20.90
CA THR A 433 -6.91 -6.72 21.19
C THR A 433 -8.18 -6.24 21.88
N LEU A 434 -9.29 -6.96 21.77
CA LEU A 434 -10.59 -6.56 22.31
C LEU A 434 -10.76 -6.95 23.78
N SER A 435 -11.19 -5.98 24.59
CA SER A 435 -11.57 -6.14 25.98
C SER A 435 -13.06 -6.46 26.16
N VAL A 436 -13.45 -6.87 27.37
CA VAL A 436 -14.86 -7.11 27.73
C VAL A 436 -15.60 -5.78 27.74
N GLY A 437 -16.39 -5.53 26.70
CA GLY A 437 -17.16 -4.29 26.52
C GLY A 437 -16.87 -3.56 25.21
N ASP A 438 -15.69 -3.78 24.62
CA ASP A 438 -15.27 -3.13 23.37
C ASP A 438 -16.25 -3.41 22.22
N GLU A 439 -16.82 -4.61 22.15
CA GLU A 439 -17.79 -4.97 21.10
C GLU A 439 -19.08 -4.15 21.18
N ARG A 440 -19.48 -3.70 22.38
CA ARG A 440 -20.62 -2.80 22.54
C ARG A 440 -20.31 -1.41 22.01
N GLU A 441 -19.10 -0.92 22.25
CA GLU A 441 -18.63 0.37 21.70
C GLU A 441 -18.51 0.29 20.18
N LEU A 442 -17.93 -0.80 19.65
CA LEU A 442 -17.87 -1.04 18.20
C LEU A 442 -19.26 -1.09 17.57
N LEU A 443 -20.22 -1.79 18.19
CA LEU A 443 -21.61 -1.80 17.73
C LEU A 443 -22.22 -0.39 17.70
N ALA A 444 -21.96 0.43 18.72
CA ALA A 444 -22.39 1.83 18.74
C ALA A 444 -21.75 2.65 17.61
N VAL A 445 -20.48 2.39 17.26
CA VAL A 445 -19.82 3.02 16.11
C VAL A 445 -20.51 2.61 14.80
N VAL A 446 -20.80 1.33 14.60
CA VAL A 446 -21.51 0.83 13.41
C VAL A 446 -22.86 1.52 13.24
N VAL A 447 -23.66 1.59 14.31
CA VAL A 447 -24.95 2.29 14.32
C VAL A 447 -24.78 3.78 14.03
N THR A 448 -23.78 4.42 14.62
CA THR A 448 -23.49 5.85 14.40
C THR A 448 -23.17 6.13 12.93
N LEU A 449 -22.35 5.29 12.30
CA LEU A 449 -22.00 5.40 10.90
C LEU A 449 -23.22 5.25 9.99
N GLY A 450 -24.06 4.26 10.27
CA GLY A 450 -25.30 4.02 9.53
C GLY A 450 -26.25 5.21 9.55
N LYS A 451 -26.48 5.78 10.74
CA LYS A 451 -27.41 6.91 10.94
C LYS A 451 -26.98 8.21 10.28
N GLN A 452 -25.67 8.47 10.22
CA GLN A 452 -25.15 9.74 9.73
C GLN A 452 -25.01 9.75 8.20
N GLY A 453 -25.08 8.56 7.57
CA GLY A 453 -25.00 8.40 6.13
C GLY A 453 -23.63 8.75 5.55
N PHE A 454 -23.55 8.68 4.23
CA PHE A 454 -22.32 8.86 3.47
C PHE A 454 -22.21 10.25 2.84
N THR A 455 -21.01 10.56 2.33
CA THR A 455 -20.78 11.73 1.49
C THR A 455 -21.46 11.57 0.13
N ASN A 456 -21.95 12.67 -0.42
CA ASN A 456 -22.43 12.75 -1.81
C ASN A 456 -21.38 13.37 -2.76
N ASP A 457 -20.18 13.66 -2.27
CA ASP A 457 -19.10 14.23 -3.07
C ASP A 457 -18.37 13.15 -3.89
N THR A 458 -18.98 12.79 -5.01
CA THR A 458 -18.42 11.84 -5.98
C THR A 458 -17.10 12.35 -6.57
N ALA A 459 -16.91 13.66 -6.71
CA ALA A 459 -15.71 14.23 -7.32
C ALA A 459 -14.49 14.13 -6.39
N ALA A 460 -14.65 14.46 -5.12
CA ALA A 460 -13.57 14.39 -4.13
C ALA A 460 -13.16 12.96 -3.76
N THR A 461 -14.02 11.98 -3.98
CA THR A 461 -13.73 10.55 -3.77
C THR A 461 -13.13 9.87 -5.00
N ASN A 462 -13.07 10.57 -6.13
CA ASN A 462 -12.57 10.03 -7.38
C ASN A 462 -11.03 10.12 -7.48
N LEU A 463 -10.40 8.99 -7.79
CA LEU A 463 -8.95 8.87 -7.98
C LEU A 463 -8.53 8.98 -9.46
N ASN A 464 -9.36 9.53 -10.35
CA ASN A 464 -9.08 9.68 -11.78
C ASN A 464 -7.77 10.42 -12.11
N ARG A 465 -7.26 11.26 -11.20
CA ARG A 465 -5.94 11.91 -11.34
C ARG A 465 -4.79 10.92 -11.51
N TYR A 466 -4.95 9.69 -11.03
CA TYR A 466 -3.99 8.61 -11.23
C TYR A 466 -3.82 8.23 -12.71
N SER A 467 -4.78 8.52 -13.60
CA SER A 467 -4.60 8.35 -15.05
C SER A 467 -3.56 9.29 -15.66
N ALA A 468 -3.41 10.51 -15.12
CA ALA A 468 -2.35 11.41 -15.54
C ALA A 468 -1.00 10.97 -14.95
N LEU A 469 -1.00 10.43 -13.72
CA LEU A 469 0.19 9.82 -13.13
C LEU A 469 0.67 8.61 -13.94
N ASP A 470 -0.24 7.73 -14.39
CA ASP A 470 0.07 6.60 -15.27
C ASP A 470 0.86 7.05 -16.50
N LYS A 471 0.37 8.08 -17.19
CA LYS A 471 1.04 8.67 -18.36
C LYS A 471 2.42 9.22 -17.99
N ALA A 472 2.54 9.90 -16.85
CA ALA A 472 3.82 10.44 -16.39
C ALA A 472 4.84 9.32 -16.13
N VAL A 473 4.47 8.25 -15.42
CA VAL A 473 5.36 7.12 -15.14
C VAL A 473 5.76 6.40 -16.43
N ASN A 474 4.81 6.14 -17.33
CA ASN A 474 5.09 5.54 -18.64
C ASN A 474 6.07 6.38 -19.46
N ASN A 475 5.93 7.71 -19.46
CA ASN A 475 6.86 8.60 -20.14
C ASN A 475 8.25 8.58 -19.49
N THR A 476 8.33 8.52 -18.16
CA THR A 476 9.61 8.38 -17.44
C THR A 476 10.32 7.09 -17.82
N ILE A 477 9.61 5.96 -17.93
CA ILE A 477 10.19 4.70 -18.41
C ILE A 477 10.83 4.86 -19.79
N LYS A 478 10.13 5.50 -20.74
CA LYS A 478 10.67 5.75 -22.09
C LYS A 478 11.94 6.59 -22.06
N VAL A 479 11.98 7.63 -21.23
CA VAL A 479 13.18 8.49 -21.07
C VAL A 479 14.32 7.68 -20.45
N LEU A 480 14.04 6.82 -19.46
CA LEU A 480 15.04 5.95 -18.86
C LEU A 480 15.60 4.92 -19.85
N GLU A 481 14.77 4.34 -20.71
CA GLU A 481 15.23 3.48 -21.81
C GLU A 481 16.14 4.24 -22.80
N GLN A 482 15.86 5.52 -23.07
CA GLN A 482 16.71 6.36 -23.91
C GLN A 482 18.05 6.66 -23.21
N PHE A 483 18.01 7.02 -21.94
CA PHE A 483 19.21 7.23 -21.10
C PHE A 483 20.10 5.99 -21.08
N GLN A 484 19.50 4.82 -20.87
CA GLN A 484 20.19 3.54 -20.89
C GLN A 484 20.86 3.26 -22.24
N LYS A 485 20.19 3.55 -23.36
CA LYS A 485 20.76 3.39 -24.71
C LYS A 485 21.93 4.35 -24.94
N ALA A 486 21.80 5.60 -24.52
CA ALA A 486 22.82 6.64 -24.71
C ALA A 486 24.09 6.40 -23.87
N THR A 487 23.94 5.76 -22.70
CA THR A 487 25.03 5.58 -21.72
C THR A 487 25.62 4.17 -21.68
N LYS A 488 25.09 3.25 -22.50
CA LYS A 488 25.42 1.81 -22.50
C LYS A 488 26.93 1.50 -22.49
N ASP A 489 27.70 2.28 -23.25
CA ASP A 489 29.15 2.07 -23.44
C ASP A 489 30.00 3.13 -22.72
N ASN A 490 29.43 3.88 -21.77
CA ASN A 490 30.10 4.99 -21.09
C ASN A 490 29.92 4.94 -19.57
N ALA A 491 30.53 3.94 -18.94
CA ALA A 491 30.43 3.72 -17.49
C ALA A 491 31.01 4.88 -16.66
N GLU A 492 32.08 5.51 -17.13
CA GLU A 492 32.72 6.66 -16.46
C GLU A 492 31.76 7.86 -16.36
N TYR A 493 30.97 8.12 -17.40
CA TYR A 493 29.96 9.17 -17.41
C TYR A 493 28.84 8.93 -16.37
N VAL A 494 28.39 7.69 -16.24
CA VAL A 494 27.36 7.31 -15.25
C VAL A 494 27.90 7.47 -13.83
N ASN A 495 29.15 7.07 -13.58
CA ASN A 495 29.81 7.25 -12.29
C ASN A 495 29.97 8.73 -11.94
N LEU A 496 30.39 9.58 -12.89
CA LEU A 496 30.51 11.02 -12.67
C LEU A 496 29.17 11.65 -12.30
N ILE A 497 28.10 11.37 -13.06
CA ILE A 497 26.78 11.93 -12.75
C ILE A 497 26.30 11.49 -11.37
N SER A 498 26.52 10.22 -11.02
CA SER A 498 26.21 9.70 -9.70
C SER A 498 26.98 10.46 -8.62
N GLU A 499 28.29 10.64 -8.79
CA GLU A 499 29.14 11.38 -7.85
C GLU A 499 28.70 12.84 -7.71
N VAL A 500 28.45 13.54 -8.82
CA VAL A 500 28.01 14.95 -8.80
C VAL A 500 26.68 15.09 -8.08
N ILE A 501 25.69 14.24 -8.41
CA ILE A 501 24.39 14.27 -7.73
C ILE A 501 24.56 14.00 -6.24
N MET A 502 25.26 12.93 -5.86
CA MET A 502 25.46 12.58 -4.46
C MET A 502 26.18 13.69 -3.68
N ASN A 503 27.14 14.37 -4.32
CA ASN A 503 27.82 15.52 -3.74
C ASN A 503 26.91 16.76 -3.58
N GLU A 504 25.99 17.03 -4.52
CA GLU A 504 25.00 18.10 -4.35
C GLU A 504 24.02 17.77 -3.22
N LEU A 505 23.60 16.51 -3.15
CA LEU A 505 22.64 16.01 -2.17
C LEU A 505 23.18 16.05 -0.72
N ASN A 506 24.48 15.79 -0.55
CA ASN A 506 25.12 15.78 0.77
C ASN A 506 25.49 17.18 1.31
N GLN A 507 25.26 18.27 0.56
CA GLN A 507 25.71 19.61 0.96
C GLN A 507 24.75 20.34 1.91
N PRO A 508 25.25 20.95 3.01
CA PRO A 508 24.44 21.75 3.95
C PRO A 508 23.70 22.94 3.32
N SER A 509 24.24 23.52 2.24
CA SER A 509 23.69 24.65 1.47
C SER A 509 23.09 24.26 0.11
N GLY A 510 23.04 22.95 -0.20
CA GLY A 510 22.35 22.44 -1.37
C GLY A 510 20.84 22.52 -1.21
N LEU A 511 20.08 21.69 -1.93
CA LEU A 511 18.63 21.55 -1.77
C LEU A 511 18.18 21.02 -0.38
N ARG A 512 19.10 20.97 0.57
CA ARG A 512 18.88 20.72 2.00
C ARG A 512 18.10 21.86 2.64
N THR A 513 16.81 21.61 2.84
CA THR A 513 15.95 22.28 3.80
C THR A 513 16.14 21.67 5.19
N ASP A 514 17.11 22.20 5.95
CA ASP A 514 17.25 22.03 7.41
C ASP A 514 17.12 20.59 7.95
N GLY A 515 17.71 19.61 7.26
CA GLY A 515 17.95 18.26 7.79
C GLY A 515 16.70 17.37 7.95
N ARG A 516 15.63 17.59 7.16
CA ARG A 516 14.35 16.83 7.28
C ARG A 516 13.89 16.12 6.01
N GLU A 517 14.80 15.73 5.13
CA GLU A 517 14.41 15.11 3.87
C GLU A 517 14.33 13.59 3.98
N LEU A 518 13.11 13.10 4.15
CA LEU A 518 12.78 11.67 4.23
C LEU A 518 13.35 10.84 3.07
N SER A 519 13.39 11.40 1.86
CA SER A 519 13.96 10.81 0.64
C SER A 519 15.50 10.82 0.63
N MET A 520 16.11 11.70 1.43
CA MET A 520 17.56 11.89 1.55
C MET A 520 18.16 11.06 2.67
N VAL A 521 17.40 10.76 3.73
CA VAL A 521 17.78 9.74 4.73
C VAL A 521 18.00 8.38 4.08
N LEU A 522 17.38 8.14 2.92
CA LEU A 522 17.56 6.94 2.11
C LEU A 522 18.84 6.94 1.26
N PHE A 523 19.64 8.01 1.30
CA PHE A 523 20.99 8.09 0.77
C PHE A 523 21.93 8.19 2.00
N SER A 524 22.46 7.07 2.47
CA SER A 524 23.31 7.08 3.66
C SER A 524 24.64 7.81 3.38
N PRO A 525 25.15 8.65 4.30
CA PRO A 525 26.52 9.17 4.22
C PRO A 525 27.60 8.10 4.46
N ASP A 526 27.24 6.97 5.08
CA ASP A 526 28.18 5.98 5.64
C ASP A 526 28.38 4.72 4.74
N GLY A 527 27.89 4.72 3.49
CA GLY A 527 28.00 3.56 2.60
C GLY A 527 28.26 3.91 1.13
N ASP A 528 28.76 2.92 0.37
CA ASP A 528 28.96 2.93 -1.10
C ASP A 528 27.62 2.98 -1.89
N GLU A 529 26.66 3.79 -1.45
CA GLU A 529 25.35 3.89 -2.07
C GLU A 529 25.37 4.91 -3.22
N ASP A 530 25.18 4.43 -4.44
CA ASP A 530 25.09 5.27 -5.63
C ASP A 530 23.68 5.88 -5.85
N LEU A 531 23.62 6.80 -6.82
CA LEU A 531 22.39 7.48 -7.26
C LEU A 531 21.20 6.53 -7.46
N PHE A 532 21.42 5.37 -8.09
CA PHE A 532 20.36 4.45 -8.46
C PHE A 532 19.86 3.66 -7.26
N VAL A 533 20.69 3.37 -6.26
CA VAL A 533 20.24 2.80 -4.99
C VAL A 533 19.21 3.72 -4.32
N GLY A 534 19.54 5.00 -4.16
CA GLY A 534 18.61 5.93 -3.53
C GLY A 534 17.39 6.26 -4.40
N LEU A 535 17.53 6.33 -5.73
CA LEU A 535 16.37 6.44 -6.63
C LEU A 535 15.40 5.27 -6.47
N ARG A 536 15.90 4.02 -6.33
CA ARG A 536 15.04 2.85 -6.10
C ARG A 536 14.30 2.94 -4.78
N ARG A 537 14.97 3.37 -3.71
CA ARG A 537 14.32 3.58 -2.40
C ARG A 537 13.22 4.64 -2.49
N ASN A 538 13.47 5.73 -3.19
CA ASN A 538 12.48 6.79 -3.44
C ASN A 538 11.28 6.31 -4.26
N LEU A 539 11.52 5.57 -5.33
CA LEU A 539 10.43 4.97 -6.10
C LEU A 539 9.66 3.90 -5.31
N SER A 540 10.31 3.22 -4.36
CA SER A 540 9.62 2.33 -3.42
C SER A 540 8.65 3.10 -2.51
N LEU A 541 9.02 4.31 -2.06
CA LEU A 541 8.09 5.21 -1.35
C LEU A 541 6.90 5.58 -2.23
N VAL A 542 7.16 5.99 -3.48
CA VAL A 542 6.09 6.30 -4.45
C VAL A 542 5.17 5.11 -4.65
N ARG A 543 5.73 3.90 -4.79
CA ARG A 543 4.97 2.66 -4.89
C ARG A 543 4.08 2.43 -3.66
N ARG A 544 4.58 2.69 -2.45
CA ARG A 544 3.79 2.60 -1.22
C ARG A 544 2.67 3.63 -1.16
N CYS A 545 2.91 4.87 -1.60
CA CYS A 545 1.85 5.88 -1.75
C CYS A 545 0.75 5.43 -2.73
N CYS A 546 1.13 4.88 -3.88
CA CYS A 546 0.15 4.30 -4.81
C CYS A 546 -0.59 3.10 -4.18
N GLY A 547 0.11 2.28 -3.39
CA GLY A 547 -0.50 1.19 -2.63
C GLY A 547 -1.56 1.66 -1.63
N ALA A 548 -1.28 2.73 -0.88
CA ALA A 548 -2.25 3.37 0.02
C ALA A 548 -3.51 3.84 -0.73
N ALA A 549 -3.35 4.45 -1.91
CA ALA A 549 -4.48 4.84 -2.75
C ALA A 549 -5.25 3.62 -3.30
N ALA A 550 -4.55 2.53 -3.64
CA ALA A 550 -5.18 1.27 -4.06
C ALA A 550 -6.01 0.62 -2.92
N THR A 551 -5.57 0.75 -1.67
CA THR A 551 -6.40 0.35 -0.52
C THR A 551 -7.69 1.15 -0.46
N LEU A 552 -7.63 2.48 -0.61
CA LEU A 552 -8.84 3.31 -0.64
C LEU A 552 -9.76 2.94 -1.80
N GLN A 553 -9.20 2.62 -2.97
CA GLN A 553 -9.99 2.11 -4.10
C GLN A 553 -10.65 0.75 -3.80
N THR A 554 -9.98 -0.10 -3.02
CA THR A 554 -10.54 -1.37 -2.55
C THR A 554 -11.72 -1.13 -1.60
N ILE A 555 -11.63 -0.14 -0.72
CA ILE A 555 -12.75 0.26 0.14
C ILE A 555 -13.95 0.75 -0.68
N LEU A 556 -13.74 1.54 -1.74
CA LEU A 556 -14.83 1.93 -2.64
C LEU A 556 -15.50 0.72 -3.30
N ASN A 557 -14.72 -0.29 -3.69
CA ASN A 557 -15.25 -1.52 -4.26
C ASN A 557 -16.05 -2.35 -3.25
N LEU A 558 -15.59 -2.43 -1.99
CA LEU A 558 -16.36 -3.07 -0.91
C LEU A 558 -17.64 -2.30 -0.60
N ALA A 559 -17.60 -0.96 -0.66
CA ALA A 559 -18.77 -0.12 -0.45
C ALA A 559 -19.88 -0.34 -1.49
N LYS A 560 -19.54 -0.77 -2.72
CA LYS A 560 -20.55 -1.18 -3.72
C LYS A 560 -21.40 -2.38 -3.29
N ARG A 561 -20.98 -3.13 -2.25
CA ARG A 561 -21.73 -4.26 -1.67
C ARG A 561 -22.59 -3.85 -0.47
N ASN A 562 -22.40 -2.64 0.04
CA ASN A 562 -23.17 -2.11 1.18
C ASN A 562 -24.63 -1.83 0.74
N PRO A 563 -25.64 -2.44 1.39
CA PRO A 563 -27.06 -2.24 1.10
C PRO A 563 -27.48 -0.78 1.01
N LEU A 564 -26.85 0.09 1.80
CA LEU A 564 -27.23 1.49 1.94
C LEU A 564 -26.60 2.42 0.90
N VAL A 565 -25.71 1.90 0.05
CA VAL A 565 -25.01 2.69 -0.96
C VAL A 565 -25.78 2.71 -2.27
N LYS A 566 -25.85 3.89 -2.91
CA LYS A 566 -26.53 4.07 -4.19
C LYS A 566 -25.95 3.16 -5.28
N GLY A 567 -26.83 2.48 -6.00
CA GLY A 567 -26.43 1.61 -7.12
C GLY A 567 -25.74 0.31 -6.70
N ASN A 568 -26.00 -0.19 -5.48
CA ASN A 568 -25.49 -1.47 -5.02
C ASN A 568 -25.83 -2.62 -5.99
N ASN A 569 -24.83 -3.46 -6.29
CA ASN A 569 -24.90 -4.58 -7.23
C ASN A 569 -25.46 -5.89 -6.62
N ARG A 570 -26.35 -5.82 -5.62
CA ARG A 570 -26.89 -7.03 -4.95
C ARG A 570 -27.72 -7.94 -5.85
N LYS A 571 -28.12 -7.51 -7.06
CA LYS A 571 -28.82 -8.36 -8.04
C LYS A 571 -28.06 -9.64 -8.45
N ASN A 572 -26.76 -9.77 -8.15
CA ASN A 572 -25.96 -10.94 -8.53
C ASN A 572 -25.47 -11.83 -7.36
N MET A 573 -25.90 -11.59 -6.11
CA MET A 573 -25.36 -12.35 -4.96
C MET A 573 -26.38 -13.23 -4.21
N LEU A 574 -27.67 -13.12 -4.49
CA LEU A 574 -28.69 -13.98 -3.88
C LEU A 574 -29.01 -15.25 -4.71
N ASP A 575 -28.43 -15.36 -5.91
CA ASP A 575 -28.59 -16.53 -6.79
C ASP A 575 -27.38 -17.50 -6.72
N GLY A 576 -26.52 -17.34 -5.71
CA GLY A 576 -25.24 -18.04 -5.59
C GLY A 576 -24.97 -18.69 -4.23
N GLU A 577 -26.01 -19.09 -3.51
CA GLU A 577 -25.93 -20.13 -2.47
C GLU A 577 -26.76 -21.35 -2.87
#